data_AF-A0A373LWP4-F1
#
_entry.id   AF-A0A373LWP4-F1
#
_cell.length_a   1.000
_cell.length_b   1.000
_cell.length_c   1.000
_cell.angle_alpha   90.00
_cell.angle_beta   90.00
_cell.angle_gamma   90.00
#
_symmetry.space_group_name_H-M   'P 1'
#
loop_
_entity.id
_entity.type
_entity.pdbx_description
1 polymer ?
#
loop_
_entity_poly.entity_id
_entity_poly.type
_entity_poly.pdbx_seq_one_letter_code
_entity_poly.pdbx_strand_id
1 'polypeptide(L)'
;MIGEYFKLVTFREYRFDDGRHSADVKWNKIYADRAGMDDYEETGKQAHKSVKEINAQMEQKTEKLLKEFKKQVGALGYSSLTVDSKVVTNSSKYYCVMLSAFSSQADGYQADAFYTIEKSTGNLLELSNLFPENADYVDVLTAQIKKQMRQNMKNE
;
A
#
# COMPACT_ATOMS: atom_id res chain seq x y z
N MET A 1 14.78 -0.85 23.78
CA MET A 1 13.91 -0.06 22.89
C MET A 1 14.46 -0.26 21.49
N ILE A 2 13.83 -1.08 20.65
CA ILE A 2 14.23 -1.23 19.24
C ILE A 2 13.74 0.05 18.56
N GLY A 3 14.65 0.83 17.98
CA GLY A 3 14.31 2.06 17.26
C GLY A 3 13.31 1.81 16.12
N GLU A 4 12.75 2.87 15.54
CA GLU A 4 11.87 2.77 14.38
C GLU A 4 12.62 2.18 13.17
N TYR A 5 12.58 0.85 13.03
CA TYR A 5 13.33 0.12 12.02
C TYR A 5 12.90 0.45 10.58
N PHE A 6 11.63 0.82 10.39
CA PHE A 6 11.10 1.24 9.10
C PHE A 6 10.50 2.62 9.21
N LYS A 7 10.75 3.44 8.18
CA LYS A 7 10.18 4.79 8.07
C LYS A 7 9.62 5.01 6.68
N LEU A 8 8.37 5.48 6.60
CA LEU A 8 7.79 5.97 5.37
C LEU A 8 8.15 7.44 5.19
N VAL A 9 8.69 7.81 4.02
CA VAL A 9 8.98 9.20 3.69
C VAL A 9 8.54 9.51 2.26
N THR A 10 8.18 10.77 2.02
CA THR A 10 7.89 11.26 0.68
C THR A 10 9.18 11.55 -0.06
N PHE A 11 9.44 10.82 -1.14
CA PHE A 11 10.65 10.97 -1.95
C PHE A 11 10.46 12.01 -3.07
N ARG A 12 9.26 12.06 -3.66
CA ARG A 12 8.91 12.98 -4.74
C ARG A 12 7.43 13.30 -4.69
N GLU A 13 7.07 14.54 -4.99
CA GLU A 13 5.69 14.95 -5.23
C GLU A 13 5.50 15.40 -6.69
N TYR A 14 4.31 15.20 -7.22
CA TYR A 14 3.84 15.79 -8.47
C TYR A 14 2.50 16.45 -8.20
N ARG A 15 2.41 17.75 -8.49
CA ARG A 15 1.16 18.51 -8.46
C ARG A 15 0.87 19.10 -9.84
N PHE A 16 -0.38 19.03 -10.24
CA PHE A 16 -0.88 19.60 -11.49
C PHE A 16 -2.31 20.08 -11.27
N ASP A 17 -2.65 21.23 -11.85
CA ASP A 17 -4.01 21.76 -11.88
C ASP A 17 -4.13 22.72 -13.07
N ASP A 18 -5.08 22.46 -13.97
CA ASP A 18 -5.43 23.36 -15.09
C ASP A 18 -6.86 23.91 -15.00
N GLY A 19 -7.51 23.75 -13.84
CA GLY A 19 -8.90 24.12 -13.57
C GLY A 19 -9.93 23.08 -13.98
N ARG A 20 -9.56 22.08 -14.81
CA ARG A 20 -10.42 20.95 -15.18
C ARG A 20 -9.86 19.62 -14.72
N HIS A 21 -8.54 19.49 -14.78
CA HIS A 21 -7.79 18.29 -14.44
C HIS A 21 -6.82 18.62 -13.31
N SER A 22 -6.85 17.83 -12.24
CA SER A 22 -5.96 18.01 -11.10
C SER A 22 -5.29 16.70 -10.68
N ALA A 23 -4.07 16.79 -10.18
CA ALA A 23 -3.37 15.66 -9.60
C ALA A 23 -2.51 16.08 -8.41
N ASP A 24 -2.58 15.31 -7.33
CA ASP A 24 -1.67 15.37 -6.18
C ASP A 24 -1.13 13.96 -5.91
N VAL A 25 0.11 13.72 -6.34
CA VAL A 25 0.71 12.38 -6.37
C VAL A 25 2.00 12.39 -5.58
N LYS A 26 2.06 11.59 -4.52
CA LYS A 26 3.26 11.42 -3.68
C LYS A 26 3.89 10.05 -3.91
N TRP A 27 5.13 10.02 -4.37
CA TRP A 27 5.98 8.83 -4.36
C TRP A 27 6.59 8.68 -2.97
N ASN A 28 5.87 7.98 -2.10
CA ASN A 28 6.42 7.60 -0.81
C ASN A 28 7.29 6.34 -0.94
N LYS A 29 8.36 6.28 -0.15
CA LYS A 29 9.26 5.13 -0.05
C LYS A 29 9.46 4.75 1.39
N ILE A 30 9.58 3.45 1.63
CA ILE A 30 9.99 2.89 2.91
C ILE A 30 11.51 2.89 2.95
N TYR A 31 12.07 3.40 4.03
CA TYR A 31 13.47 3.27 4.40
C TYR A 31 13.58 2.29 5.55
N ALA A 32 14.52 1.35 5.47
CA ALA A 32 14.91 0.50 6.59
C ALA A 32 16.17 1.09 7.23
N ASP A 33 16.08 1.48 8.51
CA ASP A 33 17.21 2.02 9.25
C ASP A 33 18.16 0.89 9.70
N ARG A 34 19.43 1.05 9.36
CA ARG A 34 20.52 0.13 9.71
C ARG A 34 20.80 0.08 11.20
N ALA A 35 20.43 1.11 11.96
CA ALA A 35 20.63 1.13 13.41
C ALA A 35 19.73 0.15 14.18
N GLY A 36 18.69 -0.41 13.55
CA GLY A 36 17.71 -1.29 14.20
C GLY A 36 17.77 -2.79 13.84
N MET A 37 18.57 -3.19 12.84
CA MET A 37 18.94 -4.59 12.58
C MET A 37 20.40 -4.64 12.17
N ASP A 38 21.14 -5.63 12.68
CA ASP A 38 22.45 -5.93 12.13
C ASP A 38 22.27 -6.37 10.66
N ASP A 39 22.69 -5.53 9.71
CA ASP A 39 22.65 -5.80 8.26
C ASP A 39 23.41 -7.10 7.86
N TYR A 40 24.18 -7.67 8.79
CA TYR A 40 24.87 -8.94 8.65
C TYR A 40 23.97 -10.16 8.92
N GLU A 41 22.91 -9.98 9.70
CA GLU A 41 21.93 -11.01 10.02
C GLU A 41 20.96 -11.22 8.84
N GLU A 42 20.54 -12.47 8.63
CA GLU A 42 19.67 -12.86 7.51
C GLU A 42 18.36 -12.06 7.51
N THR A 43 17.79 -11.80 8.69
CA THR A 43 16.57 -11.01 8.89
C THR A 43 16.72 -9.58 8.35
N GLY A 44 17.86 -8.93 8.58
CA GLY A 44 18.13 -7.58 8.08
C GLY A 44 18.22 -7.53 6.56
N LYS A 45 18.94 -8.48 5.95
CA LYS A 45 19.03 -8.61 4.49
C LYS A 45 17.65 -8.86 3.86
N GLN A 46 16.86 -9.73 4.47
CA GLN A 46 15.53 -10.06 4.00
C GLN A 46 14.57 -8.87 4.12
N ALA A 47 14.65 -8.10 5.21
CA ALA A 47 13.89 -6.87 5.37
C ALA A 47 14.23 -5.83 4.28
N HIS A 48 15.52 -5.63 3.97
CA HIS A 48 15.93 -4.76 2.86
C HIS A 48 15.40 -5.22 1.51
N LYS A 49 15.38 -6.53 1.26
CA LYS A 49 14.80 -7.11 0.04
C LYS A 49 13.30 -6.82 -0.04
N SER A 50 12.55 -7.06 1.04
CA SER A 50 11.12 -6.77 1.13
C SER A 50 10.83 -5.28 0.92
N VAL A 51 11.60 -4.39 1.54
CA VAL A 51 11.47 -2.93 1.36
C VAL A 51 11.73 -2.53 -0.09
N LYS A 52 12.78 -3.07 -0.73
CA LYS A 52 13.08 -2.79 -2.14
C LYS A 52 11.93 -3.24 -3.05
N GLU A 53 11.38 -4.41 -2.79
CA GLU A 53 10.24 -4.94 -3.53
C GLU A 53 8.99 -4.08 -3.36
N ILE A 54 8.62 -3.73 -2.12
CA ILE A 54 7.46 -2.87 -1.84
C ILE A 54 7.61 -1.51 -2.53
N ASN A 55 8.79 -0.89 -2.42
CA ASN A 55 9.06 0.40 -3.07
C ASN A 55 8.91 0.31 -4.59
N ALA A 56 9.41 -0.77 -5.22
CA ALA A 56 9.25 -0.97 -6.65
C ALA A 56 7.79 -1.16 -7.06
N GLN A 57 7.00 -1.92 -6.29
CA GLN A 57 5.57 -2.13 -6.55
C GLN A 57 4.76 -0.83 -6.40
N MET A 58 5.02 -0.04 -5.34
CA MET A 58 4.38 1.26 -5.14
C MET A 58 4.73 2.23 -6.26
N GLU A 59 6.00 2.28 -6.66
CA GLU A 59 6.48 3.13 -7.77
C GLU A 59 5.79 2.75 -9.08
N GLN A 60 5.75 1.46 -9.44
CA GLN A 60 5.08 0.98 -10.65
C GLN A 60 3.58 1.32 -10.68
N LYS A 61 2.86 1.12 -9.56
CA LYS A 61 1.43 1.45 -9.46
C LYS A 61 1.21 2.96 -9.61
N THR A 62 2.00 3.77 -8.92
CA THR A 62 1.91 5.23 -8.97
C THR A 62 2.21 5.76 -10.37
N GLU A 63 3.24 5.24 -11.04
CA GLU A 63 3.57 5.61 -12.42
C GLU A 63 2.47 5.25 -13.41
N LYS A 64 1.86 4.07 -13.27
CA LYS A 64 0.73 3.65 -14.11
C LYS A 64 -0.45 4.59 -13.95
N LEU A 65 -0.84 4.91 -12.70
CA LEU A 65 -1.93 5.83 -12.40
C LEU A 65 -1.68 7.23 -12.96
N LEU A 66 -0.47 7.76 -12.75
CA LEU A 66 -0.11 9.07 -13.30
C LEU A 66 -0.14 9.06 -14.84
N LYS A 67 0.34 7.99 -15.48
CA LYS A 67 0.30 7.85 -16.94
C LYS A 67 -1.14 7.82 -17.46
N GLU A 68 -2.05 7.17 -16.76
CA GLU A 68 -3.47 7.14 -17.10
C GLU A 68 -4.11 8.52 -16.94
N PHE A 69 -3.86 9.22 -15.82
CA PHE A 69 -4.30 10.60 -15.62
C PHE A 69 -3.81 11.53 -16.74
N LYS A 70 -2.53 11.47 -17.11
CA LYS A 70 -1.95 12.31 -18.17
C LYS A 70 -2.59 12.14 -19.53
N LYS A 71 -3.21 11.00 -19.83
CA LYS A 71 -3.98 10.80 -21.08
C LYS A 71 -5.29 11.58 -21.10
N GLN A 72 -5.81 11.97 -19.94
CA GLN A 72 -7.06 12.73 -19.80
C GLN A 72 -6.83 14.23 -19.87
N VAL A 73 -5.62 14.70 -19.55
CA VAL A 73 -5.26 16.12 -19.60
C VAL A 73 -5.45 16.65 -21.03
N GLY A 74 -6.21 17.75 -21.14
CA GLY A 74 -6.56 18.38 -22.43
C GLY A 74 -7.79 17.80 -23.11
N ALA A 75 -8.42 16.76 -22.56
CA ALA A 75 -9.71 16.27 -23.02
C ALA A 75 -10.86 17.18 -22.54
N LEU A 76 -12.04 17.02 -23.14
CA LEU A 76 -13.26 17.63 -22.60
C LEU A 76 -13.69 16.88 -21.34
N GLY A 77 -13.88 17.57 -20.22
CA GLY A 77 -14.36 17.00 -18.96
C GLY A 77 -13.57 17.47 -17.74
N TYR A 78 -13.79 16.82 -16.61
CA TYR A 78 -13.04 17.01 -15.37
C TYR A 78 -12.42 15.69 -14.94
N SER A 79 -11.21 15.73 -14.41
CA SER A 79 -10.63 14.55 -13.75
C SER A 79 -9.72 14.91 -12.59
N SER A 80 -9.66 14.05 -11.58
CA SER A 80 -8.71 14.19 -10.48
C SER A 80 -7.97 12.89 -10.21
N LEU A 81 -6.72 13.00 -9.75
CA LEU A 81 -5.94 11.88 -9.23
C LEU A 81 -5.25 12.28 -7.93
N THR A 82 -5.53 11.56 -6.85
CA THR A 82 -4.80 11.65 -5.59
C THR A 82 -4.11 10.32 -5.30
N VAL A 83 -2.81 10.34 -5.05
CA VAL A 83 -2.06 9.15 -4.61
C VAL A 83 -1.23 9.51 -3.39
N ASP A 84 -1.41 8.77 -2.30
CA ASP A 84 -0.64 8.94 -1.08
C ASP A 84 -0.40 7.57 -0.40
N SER A 85 0.46 7.54 0.60
CA SER A 85 0.71 6.35 1.39
C SER A 85 0.75 6.68 2.88
N LYS A 86 0.31 5.74 3.71
CA LYS A 86 0.31 5.89 5.16
C LYS A 86 0.75 4.61 5.85
N VAL A 87 1.46 4.74 6.96
CA VAL A 87 1.71 3.61 7.86
C VAL A 87 0.41 3.32 8.61
N VAL A 88 -0.15 2.12 8.43
CA VAL A 88 -1.41 1.71 9.10
C VAL A 88 -1.16 0.79 10.28
N THR A 89 -0.03 0.10 10.30
CA THR A 89 0.40 -0.73 11.44
C THR A 89 1.90 -0.55 11.65
N ASN A 90 2.32 -0.24 12.87
CA ASN A 90 3.71 -0.29 13.29
C ASN A 90 3.77 -0.89 14.71
N SER A 91 3.69 -2.22 14.79
CA SER A 91 3.72 -2.96 16.06
C SER A 91 5.08 -3.62 16.28
N SER A 92 5.26 -4.38 17.36
CA SER A 92 6.46 -5.20 17.57
C SER A 92 6.61 -6.31 16.51
N LYS A 93 5.51 -6.77 15.90
CA LYS A 93 5.50 -7.89 14.95
C LYS A 93 5.41 -7.45 13.49
N TYR A 94 4.66 -6.39 13.21
CA TYR A 94 4.31 -6.02 11.84
C TYR A 94 4.57 -4.56 11.56
N TYR A 95 5.03 -4.28 10.35
CA TYR A 95 5.03 -2.96 9.74
C TYR A 95 4.19 -3.01 8.47
N CYS A 96 3.11 -2.22 8.41
CA CYS A 96 2.20 -2.20 7.27
C CYS A 96 2.05 -0.79 6.71
N VAL A 97 2.26 -0.66 5.40
CA VAL A 97 2.03 0.56 4.64
C VAL A 97 0.88 0.34 3.67
N MET A 98 -0.03 1.30 3.63
CA MET A 98 -1.11 1.37 2.66
C MET A 98 -0.75 2.40 1.59
N LEU A 99 -0.82 2.02 0.31
CA LEU A 99 -0.83 2.93 -0.84
C LEU A 99 -2.30 3.16 -1.22
N SER A 100 -2.76 4.41 -1.14
CA SER A 100 -4.11 4.81 -1.53
C SER A 100 -4.07 5.56 -2.85
N ALA A 101 -4.98 5.21 -3.76
CA ALA A 101 -5.21 5.94 -4.99
C ALA A 101 -6.69 6.26 -5.13
N PHE A 102 -7.00 7.54 -5.26
CA PHE A 102 -8.33 8.03 -5.60
C PHE A 102 -8.27 8.67 -6.98
N SER A 103 -9.19 8.29 -7.87
CA SER A 103 -9.38 8.94 -9.16
C SER A 103 -10.84 9.31 -9.34
N SER A 104 -11.12 10.52 -9.81
CA SER A 104 -12.48 10.92 -10.15
C SER A 104 -12.59 11.40 -11.59
N GLN A 105 -13.72 11.12 -12.21
CA GLN A 105 -14.20 11.78 -13.42
C GLN A 105 -15.66 12.20 -13.16
N ALA A 106 -16.63 11.56 -13.81
CA ALA A 106 -18.04 11.63 -13.42
C ALA A 106 -18.30 10.87 -12.10
N ASP A 107 -17.62 9.73 -11.92
CA ASP A 107 -17.66 8.92 -10.71
C ASP A 107 -16.29 8.89 -10.03
N GLY A 108 -16.30 8.64 -8.72
CA GLY A 108 -15.08 8.41 -7.92
C GLY A 108 -14.75 6.93 -7.81
N TYR A 109 -13.47 6.60 -7.95
CA TYR A 109 -12.93 5.27 -7.72
C TYR A 109 -11.76 5.36 -6.74
N GLN A 110 -11.77 4.54 -5.71
CA GLN A 110 -10.68 4.41 -4.74
C GLN A 110 -10.15 2.97 -4.73
N ALA A 111 -8.83 2.84 -4.72
CA ALA A 111 -8.13 1.57 -4.52
C ALA A 111 -7.04 1.73 -3.46
N ASP A 112 -7.04 0.81 -2.49
CA ASP A 112 -6.05 0.73 -1.44
C ASP A 112 -5.26 -0.58 -1.56
N ALA A 113 -3.93 -0.49 -1.58
CA ALA A 113 -3.03 -1.63 -1.57
C ALA A 113 -2.23 -1.67 -0.26
N PHE A 114 -2.18 -2.83 0.39
CA PHE A 114 -1.52 -3.01 1.69
C PHE A 114 -0.27 -3.87 1.54
N TYR A 115 0.84 -3.41 2.13
CA TYR A 115 2.13 -4.08 2.12
C TYR A 115 2.58 -4.29 3.56
N THR A 116 2.75 -5.54 3.97
CA THR A 116 3.07 -5.89 5.36
C THR A 116 4.40 -6.60 5.44
N ILE A 117 5.31 -6.12 6.28
CA ILE A 117 6.55 -6.80 6.64
C ILE A 117 6.37 -7.43 8.02
N GLU A 118 6.66 -8.72 8.13
CA GLU A 118 6.84 -9.39 9.42
C GLU A 118 8.24 -9.07 9.97
N LYS A 119 8.31 -8.38 11.12
CA LYS A 119 9.57 -7.85 11.68
C LYS A 119 10.52 -8.93 12.19
N SER A 120 10.00 -10.09 12.62
CA SER A 120 10.82 -11.21 13.11
C SER A 120 11.60 -11.89 11.99
N THR A 121 11.08 -11.88 10.76
CA THR A 121 11.67 -12.58 9.61
C THR A 121 12.20 -11.63 8.53
N GLY A 122 11.74 -10.37 8.54
CA GLY A 122 11.99 -9.41 7.47
C GLY A 122 11.20 -9.70 6.19
N ASN A 123 10.34 -10.72 6.18
CA ASN A 123 9.60 -11.14 5.00
C ASN A 123 8.43 -10.21 4.68
N LEU A 124 8.19 -10.01 3.38
CA LEU A 124 6.91 -9.55 2.88
C LEU A 124 5.87 -10.63 3.19
N LEU A 125 4.86 -10.28 3.98
CA LEU A 125 3.81 -11.18 4.41
C LEU A 125 2.69 -11.22 3.36
N GLU A 126 2.45 -12.39 2.81
CA GLU A 126 1.26 -12.71 2.04
C GLU A 126 0.17 -13.30 2.94
N LEU A 127 -1.10 -13.16 2.54
CA LEU A 127 -2.23 -13.72 3.28
C LEU A 127 -2.10 -15.25 3.47
N SER A 128 -1.59 -15.94 2.45
CA SER A 128 -1.32 -17.38 2.46
C SER A 128 -0.36 -17.80 3.57
N ASN A 129 0.61 -16.95 3.94
CA ASN A 129 1.61 -17.25 4.96
C ASN A 129 1.01 -17.31 6.38
N LEU A 130 -0.22 -16.82 6.57
CA LEU A 130 -0.92 -16.87 7.85
C LEU A 130 -1.62 -18.22 8.12
N PHE A 131 -1.61 -19.12 7.14
CA PHE A 131 -2.32 -20.39 7.22
C PHE A 131 -1.39 -21.58 6.95
N PRO A 132 -1.71 -22.77 7.48
CA PRO A 132 -1.02 -24.00 7.11
C PRO A 132 -1.10 -24.26 5.60
N GLU A 133 -0.14 -25.04 5.09
CA GLU A 133 -0.16 -25.50 3.71
C GLU A 133 -1.47 -26.26 3.39
N ASN A 134 -2.06 -26.01 2.23
CA ASN A 134 -3.35 -26.55 1.78
C ASN A 134 -4.59 -26.13 2.62
N ALA A 135 -4.48 -25.11 3.48
CA ALA A 135 -5.65 -24.56 4.14
C ALA A 135 -6.61 -23.90 3.15
N ASP A 136 -7.90 -24.21 3.23
CA ASP A 136 -8.97 -23.57 2.46
C ASP A 136 -9.41 -22.24 3.09
N TYR A 137 -8.44 -21.36 3.35
CA TYR A 137 -8.72 -20.08 4.00
C TYR A 137 -9.55 -19.15 3.13
N VAL A 138 -9.49 -19.30 1.80
CA VAL A 138 -10.22 -18.44 0.86
C VAL A 138 -11.73 -18.64 0.99
N ASP A 139 -12.21 -19.89 0.96
CA ASP A 139 -13.66 -20.15 1.05
C ASP A 139 -14.18 -19.84 2.46
N VAL A 140 -13.41 -20.19 3.50
CA VAL A 140 -13.77 -19.90 4.90
C VAL A 140 -13.90 -18.40 5.14
N LEU A 141 -12.91 -17.59 4.71
CA LEU A 141 -12.98 -16.13 4.85
C LEU A 141 -14.10 -15.55 3.99
N THR A 142 -14.29 -16.03 2.77
CA THR A 142 -15.36 -15.58 1.87
C THR A 142 -16.74 -15.81 2.49
N ALA A 143 -16.98 -16.99 3.06
CA ALA A 143 -18.23 -17.33 3.71
C ALA A 143 -18.48 -16.44 4.94
N GLN A 144 -17.44 -16.16 5.73
CA GLN A 144 -17.53 -15.31 6.90
C GLN A 144 -17.81 -13.85 6.55
N ILE A 145 -17.18 -13.30 5.51
CA ILE A 145 -17.47 -11.93 5.03
C ILE A 145 -18.91 -11.83 4.51
N LYS A 146 -19.37 -12.79 3.70
CA LYS A 146 -20.76 -12.83 3.24
C LYS A 146 -21.76 -12.89 4.41
N LYS A 147 -21.41 -13.58 5.50
CA LYS A 147 -22.22 -13.63 6.72
C LYS A 147 -22.28 -12.25 7.40
N GLN A 148 -21.14 -11.58 7.58
CA GLN A 148 -21.08 -10.24 8.17
C GLN A 148 -21.88 -9.22 7.36
N MET A 149 -21.78 -9.25 6.01
CA MET A 149 -22.59 -8.38 5.15
C MET A 149 -24.09 -8.55 5.38
N ARG A 150 -24.57 -9.80 5.44
CA ARG A 150 -26.00 -10.09 5.71
C ARG A 150 -26.44 -9.66 7.10
N GLN A 151 -25.54 -9.67 8.09
CA GLN A 151 -25.86 -9.21 9.44
C GLN A 151 -25.96 -7.69 9.48
N ASN A 152 -25.04 -6.98 8.82
CA ASN A 152 -25.08 -5.53 8.75
C ASN A 152 -26.35 -5.03 8.06
N MET A 153 -26.72 -5.63 6.92
CA MET A 153 -27.96 -5.28 6.20
C MET A 153 -29.26 -5.55 6.98
N LYS A 154 -29.22 -6.40 8.01
CA LYS A 154 -30.39 -6.66 8.89
C LYS A 154 -30.48 -5.70 10.07
N ASN A 155 -29.35 -5.05 10.39
CA ASN A 155 -29.23 -4.10 11.48
C ASN A 155 -29.34 -2.64 10.99
N GLU A 156 -29.47 -2.44 9.68
CA GLU A 156 -29.87 -1.19 9.00
C GLU A 156 -31.40 -1.17 8.83
#